data_AF-A0A915MN64-F1
#
_entry.id   AF-A0A915MN64-F1
#
_cell.length_a   1.000
_cell.length_b   1.000
_cell.length_c   1.000
_cell.angle_alpha   90.00
_cell.angle_beta   90.00
_cell.angle_gamma   90.00
#
_symmetry.space_group_name_H-M   'P 1'
#
loop_
_entity.id
_entity.type
_entity.pdbx_description
1 polymer ?
#
loop_
_entity_poly.entity_id
_entity_poly.type
_entity_poly.pdbx_seq_one_letter_code
_entity_poly.pdbx_strand_id
1 'polypeptide(L)' 'MKYLFNSLVILAASIEYFRGLFNSGMADAVEKRIVLKEITFIGLKQIVDFAYTYESYIDENNVRQSLQAANYLGVFFQ' A
#
# COMPACT_ATOMS: atom_id res chain seq x y z
N MET A 1 -0.44 -9.79 -14.87
CA MET A 1 0.10 -9.26 -13.60
C MET A 1 0.14 -7.74 -13.70
N LYS A 2 -0.46 -7.00 -12.76
CA LYS A 2 -0.45 -5.52 -12.75
C LYS A 2 0.62 -5.05 -11.77
N TYR A 3 1.41 -4.04 -12.14
CA TYR A 3 2.48 -3.48 -11.32
C TYR A 3 2.23 -1.99 -11.09
N LEU A 4 2.64 -1.48 -9.93
CA LEU A 4 2.58 -0.07 -9.58
C LEU A 4 4.02 0.41 -9.37
N PHE A 5 4.45 1.45 -10.10
CA PHE A 5 5.80 2.01 -9.97
C PHE A 5 5.71 3.30 -9.14
N ASN A 6 6.01 3.21 -7.85
CA ASN A 6 6.03 4.34 -6.93
C ASN A 6 7.27 4.28 -6.04
N SER A 7 7.67 5.43 -5.49
CA SER A 7 8.78 5.52 -4.54
C SER A 7 8.40 4.83 -3.23
N LEU A 8 9.03 3.68 -2.99
CA LEU A 8 8.87 2.90 -1.77
C LEU A 8 9.26 3.68 -0.50
N VAL A 9 10.11 4.71 -0.61
CA VAL A 9 10.46 5.60 0.50
C VAL A 9 9.25 6.37 0.99
N ILE A 10 8.40 6.86 0.08
CA ILE A 10 7.17 7.58 0.44
C ILE A 10 6.19 6.61 1.11
N LEU A 11 6.07 5.39 0.59
CA LEU A 11 5.26 4.34 1.22
C LEU A 11 5.77 3.97 2.62
N ALA A 12 7.08 3.85 2.81
CA ALA A 12 7.69 3.56 4.11
C ALA A 12 7.50 4.70 5.13
N ALA A 13 7.50 5.95 4.67
CA ALA A 13 7.27 7.11 5.51
C ALA A 13 5.81 7.19 5.98
N SER A 14 4.87 6.84 5.11
CA SER A 14 3.42 6.99 5.37
C SER A 14 2.75 5.73 5.93
N ILE A 15 3.38 4.55 5.81
CA ILE A 15 2.74 3.25 6.13
C ILE A 15 3.67 2.39 6.97
N GLU A 16 3.18 1.99 8.14
CA GLU A 16 3.96 1.26 9.13
C GLU A 16 4.37 -0.15 8.67
N TYR A 17 3.53 -0.83 7.88
CA TYR A 17 3.87 -2.12 7.27
C TYR A 17 5.17 -2.05 6.46
N PHE A 18 5.27 -1.06 5.56
CA PHE A 18 6.47 -0.89 4.73
C PHE A 18 7.67 -0.45 5.57
N ARG A 19 7.47 0.40 6.57
CA ARG A 19 8.53 0.76 7.53
C ARG A 19 9.11 -0.47 8.24
N GLY A 20 8.26 -1.37 8.71
CA GLY A 20 8.68 -2.64 9.32
C GLY A 20 9.43 -3.53 8.34
N LEU A 21 8.96 -3.61 7.09
CA LEU A 21 9.63 -4.37 6.02
C LEU A 21 11.03 -3.84 5.70
N PHE A 22 11.24 -2.51 5.72
CA PHE A 22 12.56 -1.91 5.50
C PHE A 22 13.50 -2.09 6.69
N ASN A 23 12.98 -2.00 7.91
CA ASN A 23 13.80 -2.16 9.12
C ASN A 23 14.15 -3.62 9.44
N SER A 24 13.38 -4.59 8.95
CA SER A 24 13.61 -6.02 9.25
C SER A 24 14.79 -6.62 8.49
N GLY A 25 15.42 -5.90 7.56
CA GLY A 25 16.54 -6.41 6.76
C GLY A 25 16.18 -7.62 5.89
N MET A 26 14.88 -7.90 5.69
CA MET A 26 14.42 -8.95 4.79
C MET A 26 14.90 -8.62 3.37
N ALA A 27 15.47 -9.60 2.68
CA ALA A 27 16.08 -9.46 1.35
C ALA A 27 15.17 -8.78 0.30
N ASP A 28 13.85 -8.78 0.54
CA ASP A 28 12.83 -8.09 -0.24
C ASP A 28 12.96 -6.56 -0.24
N ALA A 29 13.67 -5.96 0.73
CA ALA A 29 13.98 -4.53 0.75
C ALA A 29 15.07 -4.13 -0.28
N VAL A 30 15.90 -5.09 -0.69
CA VAL A 30 16.87 -4.94 -1.79
C VAL A 30 16.19 -5.24 -3.14
N GLU A 31 15.15 -6.06 -3.13
CA GLU A 31 14.35 -6.36 -4.30
C GLU A 31 13.38 -5.21 -4.61
N LYS A 32 13.52 -4.57 -5.79
CA LYS A 32 12.67 -3.43 -6.22
C LYS A 32 11.18 -3.76 -6.39
N ARG A 33 10.73 -4.96 -6.01
CA ARG A 33 9.37 -5.48 -6.23
C ARG A 33 8.92 -6.28 -5.02
N ILE A 34 7.86 -5.80 -4.37
CA ILE A 34 7.19 -6.49 -3.27
C ILE A 34 5.91 -7.13 -3.81
N VAL A 35 5.70 -8.41 -3.53
CA VAL A 35 4.49 -9.13 -3.93
C VAL A 35 3.53 -9.20 -2.76
N LEU A 36 2.41 -8.49 -2.87
CA LEU A 36 1.33 -8.49 -1.88
C LEU A 36 0.22 -9.43 -2.35
N LYS A 37 0.05 -10.58 -1.68
CA LYS A 37 -0.94 -11.61 -2.07
C LYS A 37 -2.31 -11.39 -1.43
N GLU A 38 -2.36 -10.71 -0.30
CA GLU A 38 -3.56 -10.56 0.54
C GLU A 38 -4.46 -9.37 0.16
N ILE A 39 -4.00 -8.53 -0.77
CA ILE A 39 -4.72 -7.33 -1.19
C ILE A 39 -4.88 -7.28 -2.71
N THR A 40 -5.99 -6.72 -3.16
CA THR A 40 -6.23 -6.52 -4.58
C THR A 40 -5.43 -5.33 -5.12
N PHE A 41 -5.16 -5.33 -6.43
CA PHE A 41 -4.54 -4.19 -7.10
C PHE A 41 -5.31 -2.88 -6.90
N ILE A 42 -6.65 -2.94 -6.85
CA ILE A 42 -7.52 -1.76 -6.66
C ILE A 42 -7.29 -1.17 -5.26
N GLY A 43 -7.34 -2.02 -4.22
CA GLY A 43 -7.11 -1.59 -2.85
C GLY A 43 -5.69 -1.03 -2.65
N LEU A 44 -4.67 -1.70 -3.22
CA LEU A 44 -3.30 -1.18 -3.17
C LEU A 44 -3.18 0.18 -3.87
N LYS A 45 -3.77 0.32 -5.06
CA LYS A 45 -3.73 1.59 -5.80
C LYS A 45 -4.35 2.72 -4.98
N GLN A 46 -5.49 2.49 -4.33
CA GLN A 46 -6.14 3.48 -3.47
C GLN A 46 -5.26 3.94 -2.31
N ILE A 47 -4.59 3.00 -1.64
CA ILE A 47 -3.67 3.32 -0.54
C ILE A 47 -2.45 4.11 -1.05
N VAL A 48 -1.93 3.76 -2.22
CA VAL A 48 -0.80 4.49 -2.78
C VAL A 48 -1.22 5.87 -3.26
N ASP A 49 -2.36 6.00 -3.93
CA ASP A 49 -2.90 7.31 -4.33
C ASP A 49 -3.07 8.19 -3.07
N PHE A 50 -3.70 7.66 -2.02
CA PHE A 50 -3.84 8.33 -0.72
C PHE A 50 -2.49 8.75 -0.12
N ALA A 51 -1.49 7.88 -0.14
CA ALA A 51 -0.16 8.20 0.40
C ALA A 51 0.57 9.32 -0.36
N TYR A 52 0.21 9.58 -1.62
CA TYR A 52 0.85 10.59 -2.46
C TYR A 52 0.04 11.90 -2.54
N THR A 53 -1.29 11.83 -2.51
CA THR A 53 -2.16 13.00 -2.70
C THR A 53 -2.93 13.38 -1.43
N TYR A 54 -2.93 12.54 -0.40
CA TYR A 54 -3.84 12.62 0.75
C TYR A 54 -5.33 12.60 0.37
N GLU A 55 -5.65 12.21 -0.86
CA GLU A 55 -7.00 12.12 -1.38
C GLU A 55 -7.22 10.71 -1.93
N SER A 56 -8.36 10.09 -1.61
CA SER A 56 -8.77 8.82 -2.20
C SER A 56 -10.24 8.83 -2.53
N TYR A 57 -10.57 8.39 -3.75
CA TYR A 57 -11.95 8.34 -4.21
C TYR A 57 -12.54 6.97 -3.88
N ILE A 58 -13.26 6.89 -2.75
CA ILE A 58 -13.91 5.67 -2.31
C ILE A 58 -15.38 5.66 -2.79
N ASP A 59 -15.77 4.57 -3.45
CA ASP A 59 -17.13 4.34 -3.93
C ASP A 59 -17.61 2.93 -3.55
N GLU A 60 -18.88 2.62 -3.80
CA GLU A 60 -19.51 1.34 -3.48
C GLU A 60 -18.85 0.12 -4.17
N ASN A 61 -18.13 0.32 -5.28
CA ASN A 61 -17.45 -0.74 -6.02
C ASN A 61 -16.04 -1.03 -5.51
N ASN A 62 -15.40 -0.05 -4.85
CA ASN A 62 -14.02 -0.12 -4.40
C ASN A 62 -13.85 -0.14 -2.87
N VAL A 63 -14.90 0.26 -2.12
CA VAL A 63 -14.86 0.41 -0.65
C VAL A 63 -14.40 -0.86 0.06
N ARG A 64 -14.82 -2.04 -0.41
CA ARG A 64 -14.47 -3.32 0.22
C ARG A 64 -12.99 -3.63 0.05
N GLN A 65 -12.45 -3.38 -1.13
CA GLN A 65 -11.06 -3.60 -1.49
C GLN A 65 -10.15 -2.57 -0.79
N SER A 66 -10.58 -1.32 -0.73
CA SER A 66 -9.88 -0.24 -0.02
C SER A 66 -9.82 -0.52 1.48
N LEU A 67 -10.93 -0.94 2.09
CA LEU A 67 -10.97 -1.29 3.51
C LEU A 67 -10.11 -2.51 3.84
N GLN A 68 -10.12 -3.54 2.98
CA GLN A 68 -9.25 -4.70 3.14
C GLN A 68 -7.76 -4.31 3.07
N ALA A 69 -7.39 -3.45 2.11
CA ALA A 69 -6.01 -2.99 1.97
C ALA A 69 -5.57 -2.08 3.13
N ALA A 70 -6.45 -1.19 3.58
CA ALA A 70 -6.27 -0.34 4.75
C ALA A 70 -5.99 -1.16 6.01
N ASN A 71 -6.83 -2.16 6.29
CA ASN A 71 -6.64 -3.06 7.44
C ASN A 71 -5.35 -3.88 7.34
N TYR A 72 -5.01 -4.38 6.15
CA TYR A 72 -3.80 -5.18 5.96
C TYR A 72 -2.51 -4.35 6.14
N LEU A 73 -2.51 -3.11 5.66
CA LEU A 73 -1.36 -2.22 5.70
C LEU A 73 -1.30 -1.32 6.95
N GLY A 74 -2.34 -1.33 7.78
CA GLY A 74 -2.45 -0.50 8.98
C GLY A 74 -2.68 0.98 8.70
N VAL A 75 -3.33 1.32 7.57
CA VAL A 75 -3.66 2.70 7.20
C VAL A 75 -5.12 2.96 7.53
N PHE A 76 -5.42 4.04 8.26
CA PHE A 76 -6.79 4.48 8.51
C PHE A 76 -7.07 5.75 7.69
N PHE A 77 -8.16 5.74 6.91
CA PHE A 77 -8.69 6.95 6.30
C PHE A 77 -9.31 7.80 7.41
N GLN A 78 -8.74 8.98 7.70
CA GLN A 78 -9.22 9.92 8.70
C GLN A 78 -10.13 10.99 8.09
#